data_AF-A0A397I2D1-F1
#
_entry.id   AF-A0A397I2D1-F1
#
_cell.length_a   1.000
_cell.length_b   1.000
_cell.length_c   1.000
_cell.angle_alpha   90.00
_cell.angle_beta   90.00
_cell.angle_gamma   90.00
#
_symmetry.space_group_name_H-M   'P 1'
#
loop_
_entity.id
_entity.type
_entity.pdbx_description
1 polymer ?
#
loop_
_entity_poly.entity_id
_entity_poly.type
_entity_poly.pdbx_seq_one_letter_code
_entity_poly.pdbx_strand_id
1 'polypeptide(L)'
;MNPQQVDGSASSVRSQIPATYSANYVQDYRSIPEETRQLLSEFGLLSDFLDLDSDSDLSDVPSDDGILDDDAFLHGVMQSPVQGERFVRPAEGIPRTPLKSALLADPHVQFVMTLRPRPPKVSPYFPKPLIDPDSCLPFPSIDAPTFGLVQEQLAHDPFRLLIATIFLNRTRGGVALPVLFRVFDHFPTVDDMSTASFSKLVSMIHSLGFQNERAKKCINLAQTWLARPPKKGSRYRRLHYPRKTDGEDVGREECIGDDDTRVAWEIAHLPGVGPYSLDSWRIFCRDELRGLAKDWKGNGAASADFVPEWKSVLPQDKELRAYLTWMWLKEGWIWDRHTGERKRASEKMMRAARRGGVAHEQDGNFVLETSPVKKVANGLTAWS
;
A
#
# COMPACT_ATOMS: atom_id res chain seq x y z
N MET A 1 26.06 6.35 -90.83
CA MET A 1 27.32 6.12 -90.08
C MET A 1 27.66 7.43 -89.38
N ASN A 2 27.59 7.44 -88.04
CA ASN A 2 27.87 8.57 -87.11
C ASN A 2 27.05 9.86 -87.32
N PRO A 3 27.00 10.81 -86.35
CA PRO A 3 27.04 10.73 -84.88
C PRO A 3 25.88 11.59 -84.26
N GLN A 4 25.97 11.89 -82.95
CA GLN A 4 25.37 13.03 -82.19
C GLN A 4 24.29 12.73 -81.13
N GLN A 5 24.69 13.00 -79.88
CA GLN A 5 23.84 13.46 -78.76
C GLN A 5 23.08 14.73 -79.15
N VAL A 6 21.81 14.87 -78.73
CA VAL A 6 21.24 16.11 -78.16
C VAL A 6 20.02 15.79 -77.25
N ASP A 7 20.06 16.35 -76.03
CA ASP A 7 19.02 16.84 -75.11
C ASP A 7 17.71 16.07 -74.76
N GLY A 8 17.58 15.81 -73.45
CA GLY A 8 16.67 16.56 -72.56
C GLY A 8 15.17 16.32 -72.67
N SER A 9 14.53 15.84 -71.59
CA SER A 9 13.14 16.18 -71.23
C SER A 9 12.82 15.83 -69.78
N ALA A 10 12.48 16.87 -69.02
CA ALA A 10 11.80 16.79 -67.73
C ALA A 10 10.36 16.31 -67.92
N SER A 11 9.82 15.58 -66.95
CA SER A 11 8.37 15.49 -66.75
C SER A 11 8.04 15.45 -65.26
N SER A 12 7.17 16.40 -64.88
CA SER A 12 6.61 16.60 -63.56
C SER A 12 5.09 16.46 -63.68
N VAL A 13 4.51 15.70 -62.74
CA VAL A 13 3.12 15.74 -62.25
C VAL A 13 1.99 15.30 -63.20
N ARG A 14 1.30 14.22 -62.81
CA ARG A 14 -0.16 14.28 -62.62
C ARG A 14 -0.65 13.26 -61.58
N SER A 15 -1.30 13.79 -60.56
CA SER A 15 -2.01 13.05 -59.51
C SER A 15 -3.19 12.25 -60.05
N GLN A 16 -3.36 11.04 -59.51
CA GLN A 16 -4.67 10.38 -59.38
C GLN A 16 -4.78 9.80 -57.96
N ILE A 17 -5.74 10.33 -57.20
CA ILE A 17 -6.36 9.78 -55.98
C ILE A 17 -7.58 8.97 -56.51
N PRO A 18 -8.00 7.80 -55.96
CA PRO A 18 -8.55 7.75 -54.60
C PRO A 18 -8.48 6.48 -53.74
N ALA A 19 -8.57 6.76 -52.44
CA ALA A 19 -9.19 6.01 -51.34
C ALA A 19 -8.60 4.64 -50.96
N THR A 20 -8.12 4.51 -49.72
CA THR A 20 -8.71 3.62 -48.70
C THR A 20 -7.94 3.64 -47.36
N TYR A 21 -8.72 3.68 -46.28
CA TYR A 21 -8.50 3.05 -44.96
C TYR A 21 -7.46 3.56 -43.95
N SER A 22 -8.02 3.90 -42.77
CA SER A 22 -7.38 3.96 -41.46
C SER A 22 -6.53 2.72 -41.15
N ALA A 23 -5.36 2.92 -40.55
CA ALA A 23 -4.65 1.88 -39.82
C ALA A 23 -4.14 2.44 -38.48
N ASN A 24 -4.59 1.78 -37.44
CA ASN A 24 -4.30 1.99 -36.03
C ASN A 24 -2.81 1.77 -35.73
N TYR A 25 -2.29 2.56 -34.78
CA TYR A 25 -1.08 2.21 -34.03
C TYR A 25 -1.34 0.91 -33.27
N VAL A 26 -0.66 -0.17 -33.66
CA VAL A 26 -0.57 -1.40 -32.86
C VAL A 26 0.49 -1.16 -31.80
N GLN A 27 0.05 -1.05 -30.55
CA GLN A 27 0.91 -1.05 -29.39
C GLN A 27 1.20 -2.52 -29.05
N ASP A 28 2.43 -2.97 -29.35
CA ASP A 28 2.88 -4.32 -29.04
C ASP A 28 2.84 -4.56 -27.52
N TYR A 29 1.81 -5.29 -27.07
CA TYR A 29 1.80 -5.91 -25.75
C TYR A 29 2.89 -6.97 -25.71
N ARG A 30 3.98 -6.71 -24.99
CA ARG A 30 4.90 -7.78 -24.62
C ARG A 30 4.18 -8.71 -23.66
N SER A 31 3.95 -9.94 -24.13
CA SER A 31 3.44 -11.03 -23.32
C SER A 31 4.34 -11.25 -22.10
N ILE A 32 3.70 -11.52 -20.95
CA ILE A 32 4.36 -11.85 -19.69
C ILE A 32 5.29 -13.07 -19.94
N PRO A 33 6.58 -12.99 -19.56
CA PRO A 33 7.50 -14.13 -19.68
C PRO A 33 6.99 -15.34 -18.91
N GLU A 34 7.05 -16.52 -19.54
CA GLU A 34 6.52 -17.78 -19.00
C GLU A 34 7.12 -18.15 -17.63
N GLU A 35 8.37 -17.74 -17.39
CA GLU A 35 9.09 -17.88 -16.13
C GLU A 35 8.37 -17.16 -14.96
N THR A 36 7.75 -16.01 -15.23
CA THR A 36 6.99 -15.26 -14.20
C THR A 36 5.65 -15.93 -13.89
N ARG A 37 5.01 -16.58 -14.88
CA ARG A 37 3.77 -17.35 -14.66
C ARG A 37 4.03 -18.62 -13.87
N GLN A 38 5.16 -19.29 -14.12
CA GLN A 38 5.56 -20.47 -13.37
C GLN A 38 5.87 -20.14 -11.90
N LEU A 39 6.55 -19.01 -11.63
CA LEU A 39 6.78 -18.55 -10.26
C LEU A 39 5.46 -18.26 -9.52
N LEU A 40 4.52 -17.54 -10.15
CA LEU A 40 3.21 -17.27 -9.53
C LEU A 40 2.43 -18.55 -9.20
N SER A 41 2.49 -19.56 -10.08
CA SER A 41 1.88 -20.87 -9.86
C SER A 41 2.55 -21.66 -8.73
N GLU A 42 3.89 -21.63 -8.66
CA GLU A 42 4.68 -22.30 -7.61
C GLU A 42 4.41 -21.72 -6.21
N PHE A 43 4.09 -20.42 -6.14
CA PHE A 43 3.72 -19.72 -4.90
C PHE A 43 2.19 -19.66 -4.65
N GLY A 44 1.38 -20.39 -5.43
CA GLY A 44 -0.07 -20.53 -5.20
C GLY A 44 -0.90 -19.28 -5.51
N LEU A 45 -0.40 -18.37 -6.34
CA LEU A 45 -1.09 -17.15 -6.77
C LEU A 45 -1.78 -17.36 -8.12
N LEU A 46 -3.04 -16.93 -8.24
CA LEU A 46 -3.82 -17.07 -9.48
C LEU A 46 -3.24 -16.19 -10.61
N SER A 47 -3.15 -16.76 -11.82
CA SER A 47 -2.65 -16.12 -13.04
C SER A 47 -3.49 -14.93 -13.54
N ASP A 48 -4.75 -14.81 -13.10
CA ASP A 48 -5.70 -13.78 -13.54
C ASP A 48 -5.47 -12.41 -12.87
N PHE A 49 -4.43 -12.30 -12.02
CA PHE A 49 -4.11 -11.10 -11.24
C PHE A 49 -3.58 -9.93 -12.09
N LEU A 50 -3.07 -10.19 -13.29
CA LEU A 50 -2.32 -9.20 -14.10
C LEU A 50 -3.10 -8.62 -15.28
N ASP A 51 -4.32 -9.09 -15.55
CA ASP A 51 -5.09 -8.76 -16.76
C ASP A 51 -6.17 -7.67 -16.56
N LEU A 52 -6.04 -6.81 -15.53
CA LEU A 52 -6.93 -5.65 -15.38
C LEU A 52 -6.14 -4.34 -15.38
N ASP A 53 -6.29 -3.65 -16.51
CA ASP A 53 -5.62 -2.41 -16.86
C ASP A 53 -5.84 -1.25 -15.88
N SER A 54 -4.77 -0.46 -15.86
CA SER A 54 -4.67 0.94 -15.46
C SER A 54 -5.89 1.76 -15.86
N ASP A 55 -6.49 2.43 -14.87
CA ASP A 55 -6.76 3.88 -14.88
C ASP A 55 -7.65 4.25 -13.69
N SER A 56 -7.11 4.99 -12.71
CA SER A 56 -7.92 6.00 -12.01
C SER A 56 -7.12 6.94 -11.12
N ASP A 57 -7.49 8.20 -11.32
CA ASP A 57 -7.18 9.44 -10.61
C ASP A 57 -7.04 9.30 -9.09
N LEU A 58 -5.92 9.82 -8.60
CA LEU A 58 -5.66 10.02 -7.19
C LEU A 58 -6.39 11.28 -6.73
N SER A 59 -7.31 11.14 -5.78
CA SER A 59 -7.85 12.28 -5.04
C SER A 59 -7.04 12.49 -3.76
N ASP A 60 -6.57 13.74 -3.59
CA ASP A 60 -5.76 14.20 -2.49
C ASP A 60 -6.54 14.32 -1.18
N VAL A 61 -5.93 13.86 -0.08
CA VAL A 61 -6.21 14.31 1.29
C VAL A 61 -4.86 14.59 1.97
N PRO A 62 -4.68 15.72 2.68
CA PRO A 62 -3.37 16.19 3.12
C PRO A 62 -2.82 15.29 4.23
N SER A 63 -1.55 14.90 4.10
CA SER A 63 -0.79 14.36 5.22
C SER A 63 0.03 15.50 5.84
N ASP A 64 -0.05 15.55 7.17
CA ASP A 64 0.63 16.46 8.08
C ASP A 64 2.16 16.28 7.95
N ASP A 65 2.83 17.27 7.33
CA ASP A 65 4.28 17.36 7.25
C ASP A 65 4.83 17.83 8.61
N GLY A 66 5.12 16.86 9.48
CA GLY A 66 5.87 17.07 10.71
C GLY A 66 7.37 17.12 10.46
N ILE A 67 7.88 18.34 10.20
CA ILE A 67 9.20 18.89 10.57
C ILE A 67 10.43 18.07 10.12
N LEU A 68 11.01 18.53 9.00
CA LEU A 68 12.42 18.40 8.69
C LEU A 68 13.21 19.30 9.66
N ASP A 69 14.14 18.73 10.42
CA ASP A 69 15.29 19.44 10.97
C ASP A 69 16.51 18.55 10.76
N ASP A 70 17.13 18.72 9.61
CA ASP A 70 18.43 18.19 9.25
C ASP A 70 19.22 19.40 8.75
N ASP A 71 20.00 20.03 9.63
CA ASP A 71 21.20 20.82 9.29
C ASP A 71 21.83 21.41 10.57
N ALA A 72 22.83 20.72 11.11
CA ALA A 72 23.74 21.30 12.10
C ALA A 72 25.16 20.75 11.94
N PHE A 73 25.73 20.93 10.75
CA PHE A 73 27.18 21.02 10.58
C PHE A 73 27.46 22.08 9.53
N LEU A 74 27.90 23.28 9.94
CA LEU A 74 29.06 24.00 9.40
C LEU A 74 29.24 25.36 10.09
N HIS A 75 30.51 25.67 10.33
CA HIS A 75 31.04 26.79 11.10
C HIS A 75 30.84 28.16 10.41
N GLY A 76 30.87 29.22 11.22
CA GLY A 76 30.45 30.57 10.84
C GLY A 76 31.48 31.43 10.11
N VAL A 77 31.01 32.57 9.61
CA VAL A 77 31.71 33.86 9.50
C VAL A 77 30.66 34.97 9.57
N MET A 78 30.99 36.03 10.31
CA MET A 78 30.18 37.23 10.61
C MET A 78 29.91 38.11 9.39
N GLN A 79 28.75 38.79 9.33
CA GLN A 79 28.63 40.26 9.17
C GLN A 79 27.17 40.78 9.27
N SER A 80 27.05 42.04 9.70
CA SER A 80 25.86 42.78 10.20
C SER A 80 25.03 43.49 9.10
N PRO A 81 23.86 44.09 9.43
CA PRO A 81 22.77 44.37 8.48
C PRO A 81 22.80 45.78 7.88
N VAL A 82 22.20 45.96 6.69
CA VAL A 82 21.89 47.28 6.11
C VAL A 82 20.45 47.32 5.61
N GLN A 83 19.81 48.46 5.92
CA GLN A 83 18.41 48.81 5.70
C GLN A 83 18.04 49.03 4.23
N GLY A 84 16.82 48.60 3.90
CA GLY A 84 15.80 49.33 3.13
C GLY A 84 16.14 49.90 1.76
N GLU A 85 15.45 49.41 0.73
CA GLU A 85 14.97 50.29 -0.34
C GLU A 85 13.70 49.72 -1.02
N ARG A 86 12.73 50.60 -1.16
CA ARG A 86 11.42 50.39 -1.79
C ARG A 86 11.58 50.68 -3.28
N PHE A 87 11.20 49.76 -4.16
CA PHE A 87 11.05 50.06 -5.57
C PHE A 87 9.79 49.41 -6.16
N VAL A 88 8.92 50.26 -6.72
CA VAL A 88 7.70 49.91 -7.45
C VAL A 88 8.07 49.68 -8.91
N ARG A 89 7.45 48.68 -9.57
CA ARG A 89 7.43 48.55 -11.04
C ARG A 89 6.03 48.21 -11.57
N PRO A 90 5.70 48.61 -12.82
CA PRO A 90 4.33 48.78 -13.30
C PRO A 90 3.76 47.54 -14.00
N ALA A 91 2.45 47.60 -14.21
CA ALA A 91 1.57 46.55 -14.69
C ALA A 91 1.59 46.31 -16.21
N GLU A 92 1.75 45.05 -16.62
CA GLU A 92 1.30 44.42 -17.88
C GLU A 92 1.21 42.91 -17.55
N GLY A 93 0.24 42.07 -17.90
CA GLY A 93 -1.05 42.14 -18.59
C GLY A 93 -1.47 40.66 -18.71
N ILE A 94 -2.50 40.23 -17.96
CA ILE A 94 -3.01 38.84 -17.99
C ILE A 94 -4.19 38.80 -18.98
N PRO A 95 -4.18 37.95 -20.03
CA PRO A 95 -5.34 37.79 -20.90
C PRO A 95 -6.48 37.07 -20.18
N ARG A 96 -7.64 37.74 -20.06
CA ARG A 96 -8.92 37.17 -19.62
C ARG A 96 -9.85 36.99 -20.83
N THR A 97 -10.42 35.81 -21.00
CA THR A 97 -11.51 35.52 -21.96
C THR A 97 -12.90 35.86 -21.36
N PRO A 98 -13.91 36.15 -22.20
CA PRO A 98 -15.03 37.04 -21.83
C PRO A 98 -16.25 36.34 -21.22
N LEU A 99 -16.86 36.98 -20.22
CA LEU A 99 -18.16 36.64 -19.65
C LEU A 99 -19.29 37.16 -20.57
N LYS A 100 -20.26 36.31 -20.93
CA LYS A 100 -21.43 36.71 -21.73
C LYS A 100 -22.62 37.06 -20.83
N SER A 101 -22.89 38.35 -20.76
CA SER A 101 -24.19 39.06 -20.64
C SER A 101 -25.31 38.42 -19.79
N ALA A 102 -25.60 39.08 -18.67
CA ALA A 102 -26.85 38.98 -17.93
C ALA A 102 -28.04 39.49 -18.76
N LEU A 103 -29.20 38.83 -18.61
CA LEU A 103 -30.51 39.44 -18.86
C LEU A 103 -31.28 39.48 -17.54
N LEU A 104 -31.98 40.59 -17.38
CA LEU A 104 -32.56 41.18 -16.16
C LEU A 104 -33.61 40.28 -15.50
N ALA A 105 -33.56 40.18 -14.16
CA ALA A 105 -34.53 39.47 -13.34
C ALA A 105 -35.58 40.45 -12.77
N ASP A 106 -36.85 40.05 -12.87
CA ASP A 106 -38.01 40.65 -12.22
C ASP A 106 -38.16 40.08 -10.79
N PRO A 107 -38.32 40.90 -9.73
CA PRO A 107 -38.38 40.39 -8.37
C PRO A 107 -39.83 40.12 -7.95
N HIS A 108 -40.26 38.85 -7.95
CA HIS A 108 -41.24 38.28 -6.99
C HIS A 108 -41.70 36.87 -7.41
N VAL A 109 -40.89 35.83 -7.19
CA VAL A 109 -41.39 34.45 -6.98
C VAL A 109 -40.41 33.71 -6.05
N GLN A 110 -40.88 33.26 -4.88
CA GLN A 110 -40.13 32.36 -4.01
C GLN A 110 -40.03 30.96 -4.65
N PHE A 111 -38.87 30.63 -5.21
CA PHE A 111 -38.56 29.28 -5.68
C PHE A 111 -37.91 28.48 -4.54
N VAL A 112 -38.69 27.59 -3.92
CA VAL A 112 -38.17 26.64 -2.93
C VAL A 112 -37.56 25.45 -3.68
N MET A 113 -36.23 25.40 -3.80
CA MET A 113 -35.54 24.18 -4.28
C MET A 113 -35.47 23.16 -3.16
N THR A 114 -36.37 22.18 -3.18
CA THR A 114 -36.16 20.93 -2.45
C THR A 114 -35.19 20.07 -3.25
N LEU A 115 -33.91 20.07 -2.87
CA LEU A 115 -32.91 19.14 -3.41
C LEU A 115 -33.24 17.73 -2.92
N ARG A 116 -33.97 16.96 -3.73
CA ARG A 116 -34.07 15.51 -3.52
C ARG A 116 -32.70 14.88 -3.84
N PRO A 117 -32.09 14.09 -2.96
CA PRO A 117 -30.88 13.33 -3.28
C PRO A 117 -31.20 12.40 -4.46
N ARG A 118 -30.52 12.61 -5.59
CA ARG A 118 -30.59 11.66 -6.70
C ARG A 118 -29.74 10.44 -6.33
N PRO A 119 -30.25 9.22 -6.45
CA PRO A 119 -29.42 8.03 -6.26
C PRO A 119 -28.28 8.04 -7.30
N PRO A 120 -27.08 7.58 -6.93
CA PRO A 120 -25.94 7.57 -7.85
C PRO A 120 -26.29 6.72 -9.09
N LYS A 121 -26.09 7.31 -10.27
CA LYS A 121 -26.27 6.63 -11.56
C LYS A 121 -25.11 5.65 -11.75
N VAL A 122 -25.34 4.38 -11.50
CA VAL A 122 -24.41 3.32 -11.91
C VAL A 122 -24.55 3.12 -13.42
N SER A 123 -23.45 3.25 -14.16
CA SER A 123 -23.41 3.01 -15.60
C SER A 123 -23.72 1.53 -15.91
N PRO A 124 -24.58 1.21 -16.90
CA PRO A 124 -24.85 -0.16 -17.33
C PRO A 124 -23.62 -0.93 -17.84
N TYR A 125 -22.55 -0.21 -18.17
CA TYR A 125 -21.35 -0.77 -18.81
C TYR A 125 -20.24 -1.13 -17.82
N PHE A 126 -20.41 -0.81 -16.53
CA PHE A 126 -19.51 -1.25 -15.45
C PHE A 126 -20.30 -2.08 -14.45
N PRO A 127 -20.45 -3.40 -14.67
CA PRO A 127 -20.95 -4.28 -13.61
C PRO A 127 -20.00 -4.16 -12.42
N LYS A 128 -20.56 -3.91 -11.22
CA LYS A 128 -19.75 -3.90 -10.00
C LYS A 128 -19.00 -5.23 -9.88
N PRO A 129 -17.68 -5.22 -9.63
CA PRO A 129 -16.98 -6.45 -9.29
C PRO A 129 -17.65 -7.10 -8.08
N LEU A 130 -17.79 -8.42 -8.09
CA LEU A 130 -18.28 -9.21 -6.95
C LEU A 130 -17.29 -9.25 -5.77
N ILE A 131 -16.18 -8.51 -5.90
CA ILE A 131 -15.04 -8.44 -5.01
C ILE A 131 -14.87 -6.96 -4.67
N ASP A 132 -14.69 -6.62 -3.38
CA ASP A 132 -14.31 -5.27 -2.98
C ASP A 132 -12.99 -4.90 -3.69
N PRO A 133 -12.98 -3.94 -4.64
CA PRO A 133 -11.76 -3.55 -5.37
C PRO A 133 -10.69 -2.91 -4.46
N ASP A 134 -11.05 -2.62 -3.21
CA ASP A 134 -10.18 -1.97 -2.23
C ASP A 134 -9.52 -2.95 -1.25
N SER A 135 -9.85 -4.25 -1.25
CA SER A 135 -9.15 -5.25 -0.44
C SER A 135 -8.40 -6.23 -1.33
N CYS A 136 -7.11 -6.38 -1.09
CA CYS A 136 -6.24 -7.17 -1.97
C CYS A 136 -6.41 -8.69 -1.76
N LEU A 137 -7.11 -9.11 -0.71
CA LEU A 137 -7.22 -10.52 -0.33
C LEU A 137 -8.69 -10.91 -0.06
N PRO A 138 -9.15 -12.05 -0.61
CA PRO A 138 -10.45 -12.61 -0.21
C PRO A 138 -10.38 -13.02 1.26
N PHE A 139 -11.46 -12.82 2.02
CA PHE A 139 -11.51 -13.25 3.42
C PHE A 139 -11.57 -14.79 3.45
N PRO A 140 -10.48 -15.49 3.83
CA PRO A 140 -10.40 -16.92 3.68
C PRO A 140 -11.24 -17.61 4.75
N SER A 141 -11.55 -18.88 4.54
CA SER A 141 -12.16 -19.70 5.57
C SER A 141 -11.32 -19.67 6.86
N ILE A 142 -11.97 -19.64 8.02
CA ILE A 142 -11.25 -19.76 9.31
C ILE A 142 -10.58 -21.12 9.50
N ASP A 143 -10.99 -22.13 8.71
CA ASP A 143 -10.34 -23.44 8.70
C ASP A 143 -9.07 -23.45 7.81
N ALA A 144 -8.83 -22.41 7.01
CA ALA A 144 -7.61 -22.29 6.21
C ALA A 144 -6.37 -22.09 7.10
N PRO A 145 -5.20 -22.64 6.75
CA PRO A 145 -4.01 -22.56 7.60
C PRO A 145 -3.42 -21.14 7.68
N THR A 146 -3.61 -20.34 6.63
CA THR A 146 -3.05 -18.99 6.45
C THR A 146 -4.13 -18.03 5.94
N PHE A 147 -3.97 -16.74 6.24
CA PHE A 147 -4.82 -15.68 5.67
C PHE A 147 -4.33 -15.26 4.28
N GLY A 148 -3.01 -15.32 4.05
CA GLY A 148 -2.39 -14.93 2.79
C GLY A 148 -1.66 -13.58 2.84
N LEU A 149 -1.45 -13.02 4.03
CA LEU A 149 -0.57 -11.87 4.19
C LEU A 149 0.88 -12.28 3.96
N VAL A 150 1.66 -11.44 3.26
CA VAL A 150 3.10 -11.68 3.10
C VAL A 150 3.82 -11.70 4.45
N GLN A 151 3.31 -10.97 5.45
CA GLN A 151 3.85 -10.95 6.80
C GLN A 151 3.74 -12.32 7.49
N GLU A 152 2.73 -13.14 7.18
CA GLU A 152 2.67 -14.52 7.71
C GLU A 152 3.81 -15.38 7.17
N GLN A 153 4.18 -15.19 5.89
CA GLN A 153 5.26 -15.94 5.25
C GLN A 153 6.63 -15.49 5.73
N LEU A 154 6.79 -14.20 6.02
CA LEU A 154 8.04 -13.58 6.46
C LEU A 154 8.17 -13.49 7.99
N ALA A 155 7.24 -14.05 8.76
CA ALA A 155 7.21 -13.87 10.22
C ALA A 155 8.51 -14.30 10.93
N HIS A 156 9.15 -15.36 10.41
CA HIS A 156 10.43 -15.89 10.92
C HIS A 156 11.67 -15.22 10.31
N ASP A 157 11.49 -14.26 9.39
CA ASP A 157 12.55 -13.39 8.87
C ASP A 157 12.17 -11.92 9.12
N PRO A 158 12.43 -11.41 10.33
CA PRO A 158 11.91 -10.11 10.72
C PRO A 158 12.51 -8.96 9.91
N PHE A 159 13.73 -9.12 9.36
CA PHE A 159 14.32 -8.14 8.47
C PHE A 159 13.54 -8.04 7.17
N ARG A 160 13.32 -9.17 6.48
CA ARG A 160 12.53 -9.19 5.23
C ARG A 160 11.10 -8.72 5.46
N LEU A 161 10.50 -9.06 6.61
CA LEU A 161 9.19 -8.55 6.98
C LEU A 161 9.16 -7.01 7.02
N LEU A 162 10.16 -6.36 7.63
CA LEU A 162 10.23 -4.90 7.65
C LEU A 162 10.43 -4.30 6.25
N ILE A 163 11.27 -4.91 5.40
CA ILE A 163 11.40 -4.49 4.00
C ILE A 163 10.07 -4.61 3.26
N ALA A 164 9.31 -5.69 3.48
CA ALA A 164 7.97 -5.86 2.92
C ALA A 164 7.03 -4.72 3.37
N THR A 165 7.08 -4.29 4.64
CA THR A 165 6.27 -3.15 5.10
C THR A 165 6.61 -1.84 4.39
N ILE A 166 7.89 -1.62 4.04
CA ILE A 166 8.31 -0.45 3.26
C ILE A 166 7.70 -0.49 1.84
N PHE A 167 7.65 -1.67 1.22
CA PHE A 167 7.10 -1.87 -0.12
C PHE A 167 5.57 -1.75 -0.18
N LEU A 168 4.88 -2.06 0.91
CA LEU A 168 3.41 -2.00 0.99
C LEU A 168 2.88 -0.62 1.41
N ASN A 169 3.76 0.31 1.82
CA ASN A 169 3.36 1.66 2.21
C ASN A 169 2.76 2.46 1.03
N ARG A 170 1.43 2.59 0.99
CA ARG A 170 0.70 3.29 -0.08
C ARG A 170 0.87 2.61 -1.46
N THR A 171 1.09 1.30 -1.49
CA THR A 171 1.12 0.50 -2.74
C THR A 171 0.35 -0.79 -2.55
N ARG A 172 -0.47 -1.15 -3.54
CA ARG A 172 -1.26 -2.38 -3.53
C ARG A 172 -0.36 -3.62 -3.54
N GLY A 173 -0.76 -4.63 -2.76
CA GLY A 173 0.01 -5.85 -2.55
C GLY A 173 0.48 -6.50 -3.84
N GLY A 174 -0.43 -6.84 -4.75
CA GLY A 174 0.02 -7.60 -5.91
C GLY A 174 0.77 -6.82 -6.99
N VAL A 175 0.89 -5.49 -6.89
CA VAL A 175 1.91 -4.74 -7.66
C VAL A 175 3.25 -4.74 -6.93
N ALA A 176 3.23 -4.59 -5.60
CA ALA A 176 4.45 -4.52 -4.78
C ALA A 176 5.16 -5.87 -4.62
N LEU A 177 4.42 -6.96 -4.42
CA LEU A 177 4.97 -8.26 -4.04
C LEU A 177 5.86 -8.90 -5.14
N PRO A 178 5.48 -8.91 -6.43
CA PRO A 178 6.37 -9.43 -7.47
C PRO A 178 7.70 -8.66 -7.54
N VAL A 179 7.67 -7.36 -7.27
CA VAL A 179 8.88 -6.52 -7.24
C VAL A 179 9.70 -6.80 -5.97
N LEU A 180 9.03 -6.95 -4.82
CA LEU A 180 9.66 -7.29 -3.55
C LEU A 180 10.47 -8.59 -3.65
N PHE A 181 9.88 -9.65 -4.19
CA PHE A 181 10.57 -10.95 -4.31
C PHE A 181 11.76 -10.86 -5.27
N ARG A 182 11.65 -10.16 -6.41
CA ARG A 182 12.82 -9.89 -7.28
C ARG A 182 13.93 -9.12 -6.56
N VAL A 183 13.57 -8.22 -5.64
CA VAL A 183 14.54 -7.50 -4.81
C VAL A 183 15.21 -8.44 -3.81
N PHE A 184 14.47 -9.34 -3.17
CA PHE A 184 15.05 -10.36 -2.29
C PHE A 184 15.95 -11.36 -3.02
N ASP A 185 15.63 -11.72 -4.27
CA ASP A 185 16.50 -12.57 -5.07
C ASP A 185 17.85 -11.89 -5.39
N HIS A 186 17.81 -10.56 -5.61
CA HIS A 186 19.01 -9.79 -5.94
C HIS A 186 19.82 -9.37 -4.70
N PHE A 187 19.14 -9.11 -3.57
CA PHE A 187 19.73 -8.73 -2.29
C PHE A 187 19.22 -9.68 -1.18
N PRO A 188 19.73 -10.92 -1.13
CA PRO A 188 19.16 -11.96 -0.28
C PRO A 188 19.44 -11.75 1.21
N THR A 189 20.52 -11.05 1.57
CA THR A 189 20.92 -10.83 2.97
C THR A 189 20.82 -9.37 3.38
N VAL A 190 20.90 -9.13 4.70
CA VAL A 190 20.99 -7.76 5.26
C VAL A 190 22.25 -7.05 4.74
N ASP A 191 23.36 -7.78 4.60
CA ASP A 191 24.63 -7.23 4.10
C ASP A 191 24.50 -6.74 2.65
N ASP A 192 23.92 -7.57 1.78
CA ASP A 192 23.67 -7.22 0.37
C ASP A 192 22.78 -5.98 0.25
N MET A 193 21.72 -5.87 1.07
CA MET A 193 20.84 -4.70 1.07
C MET A 193 21.56 -3.45 1.62
N SER A 194 22.44 -3.61 2.60
CA SER A 194 23.16 -2.48 3.23
C SER A 194 24.21 -1.86 2.31
N THR A 195 24.77 -2.66 1.41
CA THR A 195 25.78 -2.26 0.41
C THR A 195 25.18 -2.09 -0.99
N ALA A 196 23.86 -2.27 -1.11
CA ALA A 196 23.14 -2.15 -2.38
C ALA A 196 23.39 -0.78 -3.03
N SER A 197 23.69 -0.80 -4.32
CA SER A 197 23.76 0.43 -5.11
C SER A 197 22.39 1.12 -5.13
N PHE A 198 22.34 2.36 -4.64
CA PHE A 198 21.11 3.16 -4.59
C PHE A 198 20.42 3.24 -5.96
N SER A 199 21.17 3.53 -7.02
CA SER A 199 20.63 3.62 -8.39
C SER A 199 20.09 2.29 -8.89
N LYS A 200 20.74 1.17 -8.55
CA LYS A 200 20.27 -0.17 -8.90
C LYS A 200 18.95 -0.49 -8.22
N LEU A 201 18.85 -0.30 -6.90
CA LEU A 201 17.62 -0.57 -6.15
C LEU A 201 16.47 0.31 -6.65
N VAL A 202 16.71 1.60 -6.87
CA VAL A 202 15.73 2.54 -7.46
C VAL A 202 15.24 2.04 -8.82
N SER A 203 16.13 1.58 -9.70
CA SER A 203 15.77 1.06 -11.02
C SER A 203 14.85 -0.18 -10.94
N MET A 204 15.06 -1.04 -9.93
CA MET A 204 14.25 -2.24 -9.74
C MET A 204 12.84 -1.93 -9.24
N ILE A 205 12.70 -0.89 -8.41
CA ILE A 205 11.43 -0.52 -7.75
C ILE A 205 10.75 0.69 -8.38
N HIS A 206 11.25 1.17 -9.52
CA HIS A 206 10.79 2.40 -10.17
C HIS A 206 9.28 2.41 -10.44
N SER A 207 8.70 1.25 -10.78
CA SER A 207 7.27 1.10 -11.08
C SER A 207 6.34 1.24 -9.88
N LEU A 208 6.85 1.26 -8.64
CA LEU A 208 6.04 1.30 -7.43
C LEU A 208 5.69 2.71 -6.95
N GLY A 209 6.38 3.74 -7.46
CA GLY A 209 6.35 5.10 -6.93
C GLY A 209 7.13 5.24 -5.61
N PHE A 210 7.48 6.48 -5.26
CA PHE A 210 8.32 6.82 -4.09
C PHE A 210 9.65 6.03 -4.02
N GLN A 211 10.16 5.61 -5.18
CA GLN A 211 11.30 4.71 -5.33
C GLN A 211 12.56 5.22 -4.65
N ASN A 212 12.84 6.53 -4.72
CA ASN A 212 14.01 7.11 -4.06
C ASN A 212 13.93 6.99 -2.54
N GLU A 213 12.78 7.34 -1.96
CA GLU A 213 12.58 7.29 -0.50
C GLU A 213 12.52 5.85 0.01
N ARG A 214 11.90 4.93 -0.76
CA ARG A 214 11.89 3.51 -0.43
C ARG A 214 13.28 2.90 -0.47
N ALA A 215 14.06 3.19 -1.51
CA ALA A 215 15.43 2.69 -1.63
C ALA A 215 16.32 3.20 -0.50
N LYS A 216 16.26 4.51 -0.17
CA LYS A 216 16.98 5.07 0.98
C LYS A 216 16.59 4.37 2.28
N LYS A 217 15.29 4.19 2.53
CA LYS A 217 14.80 3.51 3.74
C LYS A 217 15.29 2.07 3.83
N CYS A 218 15.26 1.30 2.73
CA CYS A 218 15.74 -0.09 2.73
C CYS A 218 17.24 -0.18 3.06
N ILE A 219 18.06 0.63 2.39
CA ILE A 219 19.52 0.65 2.59
C ILE A 219 19.85 1.11 4.02
N ASN A 220 19.29 2.24 4.47
CA ASN A 220 19.55 2.78 5.81
C ASN A 220 19.04 1.84 6.91
N LEU A 221 17.90 1.16 6.70
CA LEU A 221 17.38 0.16 7.62
C LEU A 221 18.36 -1.01 7.73
N ALA A 222 18.87 -1.52 6.61
CA ALA A 222 19.85 -2.60 6.61
C ALA A 222 21.17 -2.20 7.29
N GLN A 223 21.69 -1.01 7.00
CA GLN A 223 22.89 -0.49 7.68
C GLN A 223 22.69 -0.35 9.19
N THR A 224 21.55 0.19 9.61
CA THR A 224 21.22 0.32 11.04
C THR A 224 20.99 -1.05 11.70
N TRP A 225 20.41 -2.00 10.97
CA TRP A 225 20.20 -3.36 11.43
C TRP A 225 21.53 -4.08 11.70
N LEU A 226 22.53 -3.92 10.82
CA LEU A 226 23.86 -4.49 11.04
C LEU A 226 24.57 -3.83 12.24
N ALA A 227 24.49 -2.51 12.35
CA ALA A 227 25.13 -1.77 13.43
C ALA A 227 24.48 -2.02 14.81
N ARG A 228 23.14 -2.14 14.84
CA ARG A 228 22.34 -2.25 16.06
C ARG A 228 21.11 -3.14 15.80
N PRO A 229 21.29 -4.47 15.71
CA PRO A 229 20.19 -5.38 15.43
C PRO A 229 19.16 -5.37 16.56
N PRO A 230 17.86 -5.56 16.26
CA PRO A 230 16.83 -5.77 17.28
C PRO A 230 17.19 -6.98 18.14
N LYS A 231 17.06 -6.83 19.45
CA LYS A 231 17.38 -7.89 20.42
C LYS A 231 16.47 -7.82 21.63
N LYS A 232 16.23 -8.99 22.24
CA LYS A 232 15.49 -9.10 23.50
C LYS A 232 16.14 -8.21 24.58
N GLY A 233 15.31 -7.51 25.37
CA GLY A 233 15.80 -6.65 26.45
C GLY A 233 16.34 -5.30 25.98
N SER A 234 16.11 -4.91 24.73
CA SER A 234 16.51 -3.59 24.23
C SER A 234 15.38 -2.96 23.44
N ARG A 235 14.79 -1.92 24.02
CA ARG A 235 13.65 -1.20 23.46
C ARG A 235 13.97 0.28 23.32
N TYR A 236 13.48 0.87 22.24
CA TYR A 236 13.75 2.26 21.88
C TYR A 236 12.45 3.03 21.72
N ARG A 237 12.56 4.35 21.85
CA ARG A 237 11.42 5.25 21.80
C ARG A 237 10.72 5.26 20.45
N ARG A 238 9.38 5.19 20.48
CA ARG A 238 8.51 5.66 19.40
C ARG A 238 7.50 6.64 19.98
N LEU A 239 7.55 7.89 19.54
CA LEU A 239 6.59 8.91 19.99
C LEU A 239 5.18 8.60 19.49
N HIS A 240 4.21 8.76 20.39
CA HIS A 240 2.78 8.66 20.14
C HIS A 240 2.34 7.30 19.57
N TYR A 241 3.01 6.21 19.98
CA TYR A 241 2.63 4.86 19.60
C TYR A 241 2.77 3.88 20.78
N PRO A 242 1.75 3.03 21.01
CA PRO A 242 0.50 2.89 20.25
C PRO A 242 -0.52 3.99 20.55
N ARG A 243 -0.40 4.68 21.69
CA ARG A 243 -1.30 5.76 22.07
C ARG A 243 -0.60 7.12 21.97
N LYS A 244 -1.42 8.16 21.88
CA LYS A 244 -0.93 9.54 22.05
C LYS A 244 -0.21 9.64 23.41
N THR A 245 0.87 10.39 23.45
CA THR A 245 1.83 10.56 24.57
C THR A 245 2.75 9.38 24.91
N ASP A 246 2.54 8.19 24.36
CA ASP A 246 3.48 7.08 24.61
C ASP A 246 4.88 7.42 24.06
N GLY A 247 5.92 7.07 24.83
CA GLY A 247 7.32 7.26 24.48
C GLY A 247 7.88 8.67 24.73
N GLU A 248 7.07 9.66 25.13
CA GLU A 248 7.57 11.02 25.45
C GLU A 248 8.54 11.03 26.64
N ASP A 249 8.41 10.05 27.53
CA ASP A 249 9.19 9.83 28.75
C ASP A 249 10.45 8.97 28.54
N VAL A 250 10.78 8.65 27.29
CA VAL A 250 12.01 7.97 26.88
C VAL A 250 12.90 8.95 26.11
N GLY A 251 14.21 8.91 26.36
CA GLY A 251 15.19 9.70 25.63
C GLY A 251 15.33 9.24 24.16
N ARG A 252 15.81 10.13 23.28
CA ARG A 252 15.99 9.84 21.84
C ARG A 252 16.95 8.67 21.59
N GLU A 253 18.06 8.64 22.32
CA GLU A 253 19.10 7.59 22.23
C GLU A 253 19.07 6.65 23.44
N GLU A 254 18.03 6.76 24.28
CA GLU A 254 17.89 5.90 25.44
C GLU A 254 17.43 4.50 25.00
N CYS A 255 18.11 3.47 25.49
CA CYS A 255 17.73 2.08 25.33
C CYS A 255 17.23 1.57 26.69
N ILE A 256 15.95 1.16 26.75
CA ILE A 256 15.34 0.66 27.98
C ILE A 256 15.22 -0.87 27.96
N GLY A 257 15.38 -1.49 29.14
CA GLY A 257 15.32 -2.93 29.35
C GLY A 257 13.88 -3.47 29.39
N ASP A 258 13.72 -4.79 29.51
CA ASP A 258 12.40 -5.44 29.63
C ASP A 258 11.73 -5.24 31.00
N ASP A 259 12.50 -4.86 32.02
CA ASP A 259 12.08 -4.53 33.39
C ASP A 259 11.46 -3.12 33.51
N ASP A 260 11.75 -2.25 32.54
CA ASP A 260 11.21 -0.90 32.50
C ASP A 260 9.73 -0.90 32.07
N THR A 261 8.87 -0.18 32.80
CA THR A 261 7.42 -0.14 32.49
C THR A 261 7.06 0.82 31.36
N ARG A 262 7.99 1.69 30.94
CA ARG A 262 7.75 2.68 29.87
C ARG A 262 7.55 2.00 28.52
N VAL A 263 6.80 2.68 27.65
CA VAL A 263 6.42 2.14 26.34
C VAL A 263 7.52 2.42 25.31
N ALA A 264 8.15 1.35 24.83
CA ALA A 264 9.22 1.37 23.84
C ALA A 264 9.23 0.05 23.06
N TRP A 265 9.93 0.03 21.92
CA TRP A 265 9.86 -1.08 20.96
C TRP A 265 11.23 -1.50 20.44
N GLU A 266 11.41 -2.79 20.18
CA GLU A 266 12.70 -3.41 19.85
C GLU A 266 13.25 -2.95 18.49
N ILE A 267 12.38 -2.41 17.62
CA ILE A 267 12.70 -1.97 16.26
C ILE A 267 12.52 -0.46 16.04
N ALA A 268 12.15 0.32 17.07
CA ALA A 268 11.77 1.71 16.88
C ALA A 268 12.93 2.65 16.49
N HIS A 269 14.18 2.24 16.76
CA HIS A 269 15.37 2.96 16.33
C HIS A 269 15.70 2.77 14.84
N LEU A 270 15.07 1.80 14.17
CA LEU A 270 15.33 1.54 12.76
C LEU A 270 14.65 2.60 11.87
N PRO A 271 15.36 3.15 10.88
CA PRO A 271 14.79 4.13 9.97
C PRO A 271 13.69 3.51 9.10
N GLY A 272 12.64 4.30 8.82
CA GLY A 272 11.51 3.83 8.02
C GLY A 272 10.48 2.98 8.77
N VAL A 273 10.73 2.64 10.04
CA VAL A 273 9.75 1.95 10.90
C VAL A 273 8.69 2.94 11.39
N GLY A 274 7.46 2.77 10.90
CA GLY A 274 6.28 3.53 11.33
C GLY A 274 5.28 2.66 12.13
N PRO A 275 4.09 3.20 12.47
CA PRO A 275 3.04 2.46 13.17
C PRO A 275 2.66 1.15 12.49
N TYR A 276 2.52 1.15 11.15
CA TYR A 276 2.23 -0.06 10.38
C TYR A 276 3.31 -1.15 10.52
N SER A 277 4.59 -0.77 10.44
CA SER A 277 5.72 -1.68 10.64
C SER A 277 5.77 -2.19 12.09
N LEU A 278 5.46 -1.34 13.07
CA LEU A 278 5.40 -1.73 14.48
C LEU A 278 4.24 -2.68 14.77
N ASP A 279 3.05 -2.44 14.21
CA ASP A 279 1.92 -3.36 14.33
C ASP A 279 2.26 -4.71 13.68
N SER A 280 2.85 -4.71 12.48
CA SER A 280 3.31 -5.93 11.80
C SER A 280 4.33 -6.69 12.65
N TRP A 281 5.32 -5.99 13.20
CA TRP A 281 6.32 -6.57 14.10
C TRP A 281 5.70 -7.19 15.36
N ARG A 282 4.81 -6.46 16.02
CA ARG A 282 4.10 -6.91 17.23
C ARG A 282 3.23 -8.12 16.95
N ILE A 283 2.59 -8.16 15.79
CA ILE A 283 1.73 -9.29 15.41
C ILE A 283 2.55 -10.52 15.05
N PHE A 284 3.66 -10.40 14.30
CA PHE A 284 4.29 -11.56 13.65
C PHE A 284 5.66 -11.97 14.23
N CYS A 285 6.46 -11.04 14.74
CA CYS A 285 7.87 -11.30 15.08
C CYS A 285 8.19 -11.17 16.57
N ARG A 286 7.47 -10.31 17.29
CA ARG A 286 7.89 -9.85 18.63
C ARG A 286 8.00 -10.99 19.64
N ASP A 287 7.03 -11.89 19.67
CA ASP A 287 6.99 -13.00 20.63
C ASP A 287 8.16 -13.97 20.45
N GLU A 288 8.55 -14.23 19.20
CA GLU A 288 9.70 -15.07 18.86
C GLU A 288 11.03 -14.37 19.22
N LEU A 289 11.19 -13.08 18.89
CA LEU A 289 12.39 -12.32 19.28
C LEU A 289 12.60 -12.36 20.81
N ARG A 290 11.50 -12.24 21.57
CA ARG A 290 11.56 -12.25 23.05
C ARG A 290 11.70 -13.66 23.63
N GLY A 291 11.68 -14.70 22.80
CA GLY A 291 11.74 -16.10 23.22
C GLY A 291 10.56 -16.50 24.12
N LEU A 292 9.39 -15.89 23.89
CA LEU A 292 8.18 -16.18 24.65
C LEU A 292 7.35 -17.29 23.98
N ALA A 293 7.45 -17.42 22.66
CA ALA A 293 6.87 -18.50 21.87
C ALA A 293 7.75 -18.78 20.63
N LYS A 294 7.47 -19.90 19.93
CA LYS A 294 8.14 -20.24 18.66
C LYS A 294 7.54 -19.53 17.46
N ASP A 295 6.31 -19.05 17.60
CA ASP A 295 5.62 -18.27 16.58
C ASP A 295 4.63 -17.30 17.24
N TRP A 296 4.06 -16.42 16.43
CA TRP A 296 3.07 -15.47 16.88
C TRP A 296 1.71 -16.08 17.24
N LYS A 297 1.45 -17.34 16.87
CA LYS A 297 0.21 -18.03 17.24
C LYS A 297 0.27 -18.54 18.69
N GLY A 298 1.44 -18.48 19.32
CA GLY A 298 1.68 -18.94 20.68
C GLY A 298 2.12 -20.40 20.76
N ASN A 299 2.49 -21.02 19.65
CA ASN A 299 2.99 -22.38 19.66
C ASN A 299 4.35 -22.43 20.38
N GLY A 300 4.54 -23.46 21.22
CA GLY A 300 5.75 -23.61 22.01
C GLY A 300 5.98 -22.48 23.02
N ALA A 301 4.90 -21.91 23.56
CA ALA A 301 4.96 -20.87 24.58
C ALA A 301 5.83 -21.28 25.79
N ALA A 302 6.63 -20.35 26.29
CA ALA A 302 7.53 -20.55 27.41
C ALA A 302 6.79 -20.70 28.77
N SER A 303 5.54 -20.23 28.85
CA SER A 303 4.71 -20.32 30.06
C SER A 303 3.25 -20.65 29.70
N ALA A 304 2.53 -21.29 30.61
CA ALA A 304 1.13 -21.67 30.41
C ALA A 304 0.18 -20.46 30.34
N ASP A 305 0.54 -19.37 31.04
CA ASP A 305 -0.24 -18.13 31.09
C ASP A 305 0.12 -17.15 29.96
N PHE A 306 0.96 -17.58 29.01
CA PHE A 306 1.39 -16.74 27.90
C PHE A 306 0.21 -16.36 27.01
N VAL A 307 0.10 -15.07 26.74
CA VAL A 307 -0.86 -14.50 25.79
C VAL A 307 -0.07 -13.89 24.64
N PRO A 308 -0.26 -14.37 23.40
CA PRO A 308 0.42 -13.79 22.23
C PRO A 308 0.18 -12.28 22.08
N GLU A 309 1.22 -11.54 21.68
CA GLU A 309 1.21 -10.08 21.58
C GLU A 309 0.09 -9.58 20.65
N TRP A 310 -0.17 -10.29 19.54
CA TRP A 310 -1.20 -9.91 18.56
C TRP A 310 -2.58 -9.68 19.19
N LYS A 311 -2.89 -10.34 20.31
CA LYS A 311 -4.18 -10.19 21.02
C LYS A 311 -4.36 -8.81 21.64
N SER A 312 -3.28 -8.02 21.77
CA SER A 312 -3.28 -6.66 22.31
C SER A 312 -3.14 -5.57 21.23
N VAL A 313 -2.89 -5.95 19.98
CA VAL A 313 -2.61 -5.01 18.89
C VAL A 313 -3.93 -4.49 18.31
N LEU A 314 -4.01 -3.17 18.09
CA LEU A 314 -5.16 -2.49 17.49
C LEU A 314 -4.72 -1.74 16.23
N PRO A 315 -4.45 -2.45 15.11
CA PRO A 315 -3.84 -1.85 13.94
C PRO A 315 -4.77 -0.87 13.21
N GLN A 316 -4.17 0.15 12.62
CA GLN A 316 -4.85 1.10 11.71
C GLN A 316 -4.77 0.69 10.24
N ASP A 317 -3.96 -0.30 9.90
CA ASP A 317 -3.87 -0.83 8.53
C ASP A 317 -5.06 -1.73 8.20
N LYS A 318 -5.59 -1.61 6.98
CA LYS A 318 -6.79 -2.34 6.51
C LYS A 318 -6.57 -3.85 6.53
N GLU A 319 -5.43 -4.30 5.99
CA GLU A 319 -5.15 -5.71 5.80
C GLU A 319 -4.77 -6.38 7.14
N LEU A 320 -4.04 -5.68 8.02
CA LEU A 320 -3.81 -6.16 9.40
C LEU A 320 -5.11 -6.26 10.21
N ARG A 321 -6.08 -5.35 10.04
CA ARG A 321 -7.40 -5.47 10.68
C ARG A 321 -8.17 -6.68 10.17
N ALA A 322 -8.14 -6.93 8.86
CA ALA A 322 -8.77 -8.11 8.27
C ALA A 322 -8.17 -9.40 8.85
N TYR A 323 -6.84 -9.45 8.93
CA TYR A 323 -6.10 -10.55 9.52
C TYR A 323 -6.46 -10.81 10.99
N LEU A 324 -6.44 -9.77 11.85
CA LEU A 324 -6.78 -9.94 13.26
C LEU A 324 -8.26 -10.32 13.46
N THR A 325 -9.16 -9.80 12.62
CA THR A 325 -10.57 -10.23 12.64
C THR A 325 -10.69 -11.72 12.33
N TRP A 326 -9.97 -12.21 11.32
CA TRP A 326 -9.92 -13.63 10.98
C TRP A 326 -9.32 -14.48 12.10
N MET A 327 -8.23 -14.03 12.73
CA MET A 327 -7.60 -14.70 13.88
C MET A 327 -8.55 -14.79 15.08
N TRP A 328 -9.26 -13.72 15.43
CA TRP A 328 -10.24 -13.75 16.52
C TRP A 328 -11.44 -14.64 16.20
N LEU A 329 -11.89 -14.69 14.94
CA LEU A 329 -12.96 -15.58 14.52
C LEU A 329 -12.56 -17.06 14.61
N LYS A 330 -11.29 -17.41 14.38
CA LYS A 330 -10.79 -18.77 14.66
C LYS A 330 -10.96 -19.16 16.12
N GLU A 331 -10.79 -18.21 17.03
CA GLU A 331 -11.03 -18.41 18.46
C GLU A 331 -12.52 -18.30 18.86
N GLY A 332 -13.42 -18.07 17.89
CA GLY A 332 -14.87 -17.99 18.12
C GLY A 332 -15.34 -16.62 18.60
N TRP A 333 -14.57 -15.56 18.38
CA TRP A 333 -14.88 -14.19 18.81
C TRP A 333 -15.10 -13.24 17.63
N ILE A 334 -16.07 -12.35 17.77
CA ILE A 334 -16.19 -11.14 16.99
C ILE A 334 -15.41 -10.05 17.74
N TRP A 335 -14.40 -9.51 17.10
CA TRP A 335 -13.50 -8.52 17.66
C TRP A 335 -13.82 -7.14 17.13
N ASP A 336 -13.82 -6.14 18.02
CA ASP A 336 -13.95 -4.74 17.67
C ASP A 336 -12.57 -4.07 17.63
N ARG A 337 -12.22 -3.50 16.48
CA ARG A 337 -10.88 -2.94 16.23
C ARG A 337 -10.60 -1.62 16.97
N HIS A 338 -11.62 -0.91 17.43
CA HIS A 338 -11.47 0.40 18.08
C HIS A 338 -11.28 0.25 19.58
N THR A 339 -12.04 -0.67 20.18
CA THR A 339 -12.08 -0.90 21.62
C THR A 339 -11.24 -2.10 22.06
N GLY A 340 -11.00 -3.06 21.16
CA GLY A 340 -10.43 -4.36 21.51
C GLY A 340 -11.42 -5.30 22.19
N GLU A 341 -12.69 -4.91 22.33
CA GLU A 341 -13.72 -5.75 22.91
C GLU A 341 -13.98 -6.99 22.05
N ARG A 342 -14.36 -8.08 22.71
CA ARG A 342 -14.62 -9.38 22.08
C ARG A 342 -15.99 -9.87 22.50
N LYS A 343 -16.82 -10.22 21.54
CA LYS A 343 -18.15 -10.81 21.75
C LYS A 343 -18.19 -12.20 21.15
N ARG A 344 -18.86 -13.14 21.80
CA ARG A 344 -18.94 -14.51 21.30
C ARG A 344 -19.62 -14.52 19.93
N ALA A 345 -18.99 -15.15 18.94
CA ALA A 345 -19.56 -15.26 17.61
C ALA A 345 -20.79 -16.16 17.63
N SER A 346 -21.85 -15.73 16.93
CA SER A 346 -23.05 -16.56 16.76
C SER A 346 -22.76 -17.77 15.85
N GLU A 347 -23.54 -18.84 15.99
CA GLU A 347 -23.39 -20.02 15.12
C GLU A 347 -23.58 -19.67 13.63
N LYS A 348 -24.45 -18.70 13.32
CA LYS A 348 -24.62 -18.20 11.95
C LYS A 348 -23.33 -17.56 11.43
N MET A 349 -22.67 -16.74 12.25
CA MET A 349 -21.40 -16.11 11.91
C MET A 349 -20.29 -17.15 11.74
N MET A 350 -20.17 -18.10 12.67
CA MET A 350 -19.17 -19.17 12.59
C MET A 350 -19.34 -20.02 11.32
N ARG A 351 -20.58 -20.35 10.94
CA ARG A 351 -20.85 -21.04 9.67
C ARG A 351 -20.49 -20.23 8.44
N ALA A 352 -20.64 -18.90 8.47
CA ALA A 352 -20.19 -18.05 7.37
C ALA A 352 -18.66 -17.99 7.31
N ALA A 353 -18.00 -17.81 8.46
CA ALA A 353 -16.55 -17.77 8.58
C ALA A 353 -15.89 -19.07 8.09
N ARG A 354 -16.47 -20.25 8.37
CA ARG A 354 -15.96 -21.55 7.86
C ARG A 354 -16.14 -21.73 6.36
N ARG A 355 -17.16 -21.11 5.76
CA ARG A 355 -17.31 -21.13 4.29
C ARG A 355 -16.30 -20.23 3.59
N GLY A 356 -15.75 -19.24 4.30
CA GLY A 356 -15.08 -18.11 3.66
C GLY A 356 -16.06 -17.25 2.86
N GLY A 357 -15.56 -16.18 2.25
CA GLY A 357 -16.35 -15.36 1.34
C GLY A 357 -15.97 -13.88 1.33
N VAL A 358 -16.91 -13.04 0.90
CA VAL A 358 -16.72 -11.59 0.88
C VAL A 358 -16.98 -11.04 2.29
N ALA A 359 -15.96 -10.41 2.86
CA ALA A 359 -16.11 -9.59 4.05
C ALA A 359 -16.19 -8.13 3.61
N HIS A 360 -17.12 -7.38 4.21
CA HIS A 360 -17.27 -5.96 3.96
C HIS A 360 -16.75 -5.20 5.16
N GLU A 361 -16.01 -4.13 4.92
CA GLU A 361 -15.58 -3.23 5.97
C GLU A 361 -16.73 -2.28 6.33
N GLN A 362 -17.17 -2.30 7.59
CA GLN A 362 -18.16 -1.39 8.14
C GLN A 362 -17.57 -0.72 9.38
N ASP A 363 -17.41 0.60 9.32
CA ASP A 363 -16.81 1.40 10.41
C ASP A 363 -15.48 0.78 10.90
N GLY A 364 -14.59 0.41 9.98
CA GLY A 364 -13.29 -0.19 10.32
C GLY A 364 -13.32 -1.66 10.76
N ASN A 365 -14.49 -2.22 11.05
CA ASN A 365 -14.68 -3.62 11.44
C ASN A 365 -15.05 -4.47 10.21
N PHE A 366 -14.49 -5.68 10.11
CA PHE A 366 -14.83 -6.60 9.03
C PHE A 366 -16.07 -7.42 9.39
N VAL A 367 -17.11 -7.32 8.56
CA VAL A 367 -18.36 -8.06 8.72
C VAL A 367 -18.48 -9.06 7.57
N LEU A 368 -18.47 -10.34 7.90
CA LEU A 368 -18.69 -11.42 6.94
C LEU A 368 -20.14 -11.40 6.44
N GLU A 369 -20.31 -11.52 5.13
CA GLU A 369 -21.64 -11.63 4.55
C GLU A 369 -22.27 -12.97 4.96
N THR A 370 -23.27 -12.90 5.85
CA THR A 370 -23.96 -14.09 6.37
C THR A 370 -25.14 -14.54 5.50
N SER A 371 -25.43 -13.82 4.42
CA SER A 371 -26.48 -14.16 3.47
C SER A 371 -26.04 -15.37 2.63
N PRO A 372 -26.94 -16.33 2.36
CA PRO A 372 -26.64 -17.36 1.37
C PRO A 372 -26.37 -16.65 0.05
N VAL A 373 -25.22 -16.91 -0.58
CA VAL A 373 -24.98 -16.54 -1.98
C VAL A 373 -26.21 -17.02 -2.73
N LYS A 374 -27.00 -16.09 -3.28
CA LYS A 374 -28.15 -16.44 -4.11
C LYS A 374 -27.59 -17.38 -5.19
N LYS A 375 -28.00 -18.65 -5.17
CA LYS A 375 -27.88 -19.50 -6.35
C LYS A 375 -28.47 -18.67 -7.48
N VAL A 376 -27.65 -18.31 -8.47
CA VAL A 376 -28.18 -17.72 -9.70
C VAL A 376 -29.17 -18.75 -10.22
N ALA A 377 -30.44 -18.35 -10.25
CA ALA A 377 -31.53 -19.19 -10.69
C ALA A 377 -31.50 -19.29 -12.22
N ASN A 378 -30.44 -19.88 -12.77
CA ASN A 378 -30.44 -20.42 -14.12
C ASN A 378 -30.02 -21.87 -14.00
N GLY A 379 -31.02 -22.69 -13.70
CA GLY A 379 -30.91 -24.14 -13.80
C GLY A 379 -30.61 -24.50 -15.25
N LEU A 380 -29.41 -25.02 -15.49
CA LEU A 380 -29.15 -25.99 -16.55
C LEU A 380 -28.01 -26.89 -16.07
N THR A 381 -28.40 -27.98 -15.43
CA THR A 381 -27.65 -29.22 -15.43
C THR A 381 -27.65 -29.80 -16.84
N ALA A 382 -26.48 -30.12 -17.37
CA ALA A 382 -26.34 -31.23 -18.30
C ALA A 382 -25.02 -31.96 -17.97
N TRP A 383 -25.14 -33.20 -17.53
CA TRP A 383 -24.06 -34.19 -17.50
C TRP A 383 -24.01 -34.87 -18.87
N SER A 384 -22.83 -34.86 -19.50
CA SER A 384 -22.13 -36.01 -20.08
C SER A 384 -20.80 -35.53 -20.63
#